data_AF-A0A820H1J2-F1
#
_entry.id   AF-A0A820H1J2-F1
#
_cell.length_a   1.000
_cell.length_b   1.000
_cell.length_c   1.000
_cell.angle_alpha   90.00
_cell.angle_beta   90.00
_cell.angle_gamma   90.00
#
_symmetry.space_group_name_H-M   'P 1'
#
loop_
_entity.id
_entity.type
_entity.pdbx_description
1 polymer ?
#
loop_
_entity_poly.entity_id
_entity_poly.type
_entity_poly.pdbx_seq_one_letter_code
_entity_poly.pdbx_strand_id
1 'polypeptide(L)' 'EVLLMAATQFKVIGCLNQGDLHIIQLEETRPPFPLMQPVPVIISPPIDPTSLGK' A
#
# COMPACT_ATOMS: atom_id res chain seq x y z
N GLU A 1 8.40 15.29 9.77
CA GLU A 1 7.33 14.28 9.69
C GLU A 1 7.48 13.53 8.36
N VAL A 2 7.22 12.23 8.32
CA VAL A 2 7.31 11.40 7.11
C VAL A 2 6.01 10.61 6.98
N LEU A 3 5.40 10.65 5.79
CA LEU A 3 4.19 9.88 5.49
C LEU A 3 4.59 8.51 4.97
N LEU A 4 3.98 7.47 5.54
CA LEU A 4 4.12 6.09 5.09
C LEU A 4 2.94 5.71 4.18
N MET A 5 3.21 4.83 3.22
CA MET A 5 2.16 4.24 2.41
C MET A 5 1.25 3.36 3.27
N ALA A 6 -0.02 3.23 2.86
CA ALA A 6 -0.91 2.29 3.50
C ALA A 6 -0.34 0.87 3.40
N ALA A 7 -0.44 0.13 4.50
CA ALA A 7 0.09 -1.23 4.63
C ALA A 7 1.61 -1.37 4.43
N THR A 8 2.42 -0.34 4.71
CA THR A 8 3.87 -0.50 4.88
C THR A 8 4.17 -1.56 5.94
N GLN A 9 5.07 -2.49 5.62
CA GLN A 9 5.43 -3.60 6.51
C GLN A 9 6.77 -3.34 7.17
N PHE A 10 6.89 -3.79 8.42
CA PHE A 10 8.12 -3.69 9.20
C PHE A 10 8.43 -5.02 9.87
N LYS A 11 9.72 -5.33 9.96
CA LYS A 11 10.25 -6.43 10.77
C LYS A 11 10.79 -5.86 12.08
N VAL A 12 10.43 -6.50 13.19
CA VAL A 12 11.04 -6.21 14.49
C VAL A 12 12.46 -6.78 14.51
N ILE A 13 13.44 -5.91 14.73
CA ILE A 13 14.87 -6.30 14.79
C ILE A 13 15.48 -6.11 16.18
N GLY A 14 14.80 -5.43 17.09
CA GLY A 14 15.26 -5.23 18.45
C GLY A 14 14.15 -4.77 19.37
N CYS A 15 14.25 -5.15 20.65
CA CYS A 15 13.35 -4.73 21.71
C CYS A 15 14.17 -4.37 22.95
N LEU A 16 13.89 -3.20 23.53
CA LEU A 16 14.44 -2.79 24.82
C LEU A 16 13.26 -2.47 25.75
N ASN A 17 13.24 -3.12 26.91
CA ASN A 17 12.23 -2.92 27.95
C ASN A 17 12.90 -2.36 29.20
N GLN A 18 12.43 -1.22 29.69
CA GLN A 18 12.94 -0.58 30.91
C GLN A 18 11.78 -0.05 31.75
N GLY A 19 11.29 -0.86 32.68
CA GLY A 19 10.07 -0.56 33.42
C GLY A 19 8.88 -0.46 32.47
N ASP A 20 8.20 0.68 32.49
CA ASP A 20 7.05 0.98 31.61
C ASP A 20 7.47 1.51 30.23
N LEU A 21 8.78 1.68 29.98
CA LEU A 21 9.30 2.11 28.69
C LEU A 21 9.56 0.90 27.78
N HIS A 22 8.95 0.91 26.60
CA HIS A 22 9.14 -0.08 25.55
C HIS A 22 9.66 0.59 24.28
N ILE A 23 10.88 0.25 23.88
CA ILE A 23 11.48 0.71 22.63
C ILE A 23 11.57 -0.48 21.67
N ILE A 24 10.95 -0.34 20.50
CA ILE A 24 10.94 -1.36 19.45
C ILE A 24 11.70 -0.81 18.25
N GLN A 25 12.72 -1.53 17.82
CA GLN A 25 13.48 -1.22 16.62
C GLN A 25 12.87 -1.96 15.44
N LEU A 26 12.54 -1.20 14.39
CA LEU A 26 11.86 -1.68 13.19
C LEU A 26 12.74 -1.49 11.95
N GLU A 27 12.70 -2.46 11.05
CA GLU A 27 13.26 -2.38 9.70
C GLU A 27 12.13 -2.49 8.68
N GLU A 28 12.01 -1.54 7.75
CA GLU A 28 10.99 -1.59 6.70
C GLU A 28 11.24 -2.78 5.77
N THR A 29 10.18 -3.53 5.45
CA THR A 29 10.25 -4.70 4.56
C THR A 29 9.43 -4.47 3.30
N ARG A 30 9.85 -5.13 2.21
CA ARG A 30 9.08 -5.18 0.97
C ARG A 30 8.14 -6.39 1.00
N PRO A 31 6.82 -6.20 0.92
CA PRO A 31 5.91 -7.32 0.87
C PRO A 31 6.13 -8.14 -0.42
N PRO A 32 5.94 -9.47 -0.39
CA PRO A 32 6.08 -10.32 -1.57
C PRO A 32 5.05 -9.99 -2.65
N PHE A 33 3.90 -9.44 -2.26
CA PHE A 33 2.86 -8.95 -3.16
C PHE A 33 2.50 -7.52 -2.77
N PRO A 34 2.56 -6.54 -3.69
CA PRO A 34 2.15 -5.18 -3.39
C PRO A 34 0.64 -5.15 -3.09
N LEU A 35 0.29 -4.82 -1.84
CA LEU A 35 -1.12 -4.77 -1.37
C LEU A 35 -1.92 -3.64 -2.02
N MET A 36 -1.22 -2.60 -2.48
CA MET A 36 -1.80 -1.51 -3.25
C MET A 36 -1.06 -1.40 -4.57
N GLN A 37 -1.77 -1.69 -5.65
CA GLN A 37 -1.39 -1.33 -7.01
C GLN A 37 -2.34 -0.23 -7.50
N PRO A 38 -1.86 0.74 -8.30
CA PRO A 38 -2.75 1.65 -9.00
C PRO A 38 -3.81 0.85 -9.76
N VAL A 39 -5.08 1.21 -9.61
CA VAL A 39 -6.16 0.61 -10.40
C VAL A 39 -5.83 0.88 -11.87
N PRO A 40 -5.77 -0.15 -12.74
CA PRO A 40 -5.58 0.07 -14.16
C PRO A 40 -6.65 1.04 -14.65
N VAL A 41 -6.23 2.16 -15.26
CA VAL A 41 -7.17 3.04 -15.96
C VAL A 41 -7.64 2.25 -17.19
N ILE A 42 -8.75 1.54 -17.06
CA ILE A 42 -9.45 0.99 -18.22
C ILE A 42 -10.06 2.20 -18.92
N ILE A 43 -9.36 2.70 -19.94
CA ILE A 43 -9.95 3.65 -20.87
C ILE A 43 -11.00 2.86 -21.65
N SER A 44 -12.22 2.81 -21.14
CA SER A 44 -13.34 2.31 -21.92
C SER A 44 -13.43 3.18 -23.18
N PRO A 45 -13.51 2.60 -24.38
CA PRO A 45 -13.76 3.39 -25.57
C PRO A 45 -15.05 4.20 -25.33
N PRO A 46 -15.11 5.46 -25.80
CA PRO A 46 -16.33 6.25 -25.68
C PRO A 46 -17.48 5.43 -26.24
N ILE A 47 -18.53 5.23 -25.42
CA ILE A 47 -19.77 4.59 -25.86
C ILE A 47 -20.31 5.51 -26.94
N ASP A 48 -20.24 5.08 -28.21
CA ASP A 48 -20.86 5.79 -29.30
C ASP A 48 -22.38 5.59 -29.20
N PRO A 49 -23.16 6.63 -28.84
CA PRO A 49 -24.60 6.52 -28.70
C PRO A 49 -25.30 6.28 -30.06
N THR A 50 -24.58 6.32 -31.18
CA THR A 50 -25.16 6.13 -32.52
C THR A 50 -25.10 4.71 -33.06
N SER A 51 -24.44 3.76 -32.37
CA SER A 51 -24.28 2.38 -32.88
C SER A 51 -25.52 1.47 -32.69
N LEU A 52 -26.55 1.93 -31.99
CA LEU A 52 -27.84 1.23 -31.85
C LEU A 52 -28.82 1.75 -32.91
N GLY A 53 -28.52 1.48 -34.19
CA GLY A 53 -29.41 1.90 -35.28
C GLY A 53 -28.88 1.61 -36.68
N LYS A 54 -28.88 0.34 -37.07
CA LYS A 54 -29.27 -0.14 -38.42
C LYS A 54 -29.31 -1.65 -38.48
#